data_AF-A0A936PIR4-F1
#
_entry.id   AF-A0A936PIR4-F1
#
_cell.length_a   1.000
_cell.length_b   1.000
_cell.length_c   1.000
_cell.angle_alpha   90.00
_cell.angle_beta   90.00
_cell.angle_gamma   90.00
#
_symmetry.space_group_name_H-M   'P 1'
#
loop_
_entity.id
_entity.type
_entity.pdbx_description
1 polymer ?
#
loop_
_entity_poly.entity_id
_entity_poly.type
_entity_poly.pdbx_seq_one_letter_code
_entity_poly.pdbx_strand_id
1 'polypeptide(L)' 'MSEKDFLARLREHQGIVYKLVHLYADTEEDKKDLYQEILLQAWKSYPGFRGESLNSVPGSTVCA' A
#
# COMPACT_ATOMS: atom_id res chain seq x y z
N MET A 1 11.08 12.64 -3.14
CA MET A 1 10.62 11.70 -4.18
C MET A 1 9.43 12.35 -4.87
N SER A 2 9.46 12.49 -6.20
CA SER A 2 8.41 13.17 -6.95
C SER A 2 7.23 12.24 -7.20
N GLU A 3 6.02 12.79 -7.26
CA GLU A 3 4.75 12.09 -7.54
C GLU A 3 4.81 11.19 -8.79
N LYS A 4 5.69 11.53 -9.74
CA LYS A 4 5.94 10.78 -10.98
C LYS A 4 6.52 9.37 -10.74
N ASP A 5 7.41 9.20 -9.76
CA ASP A 5 7.97 7.88 -9.42
C ASP A 5 6.90 6.97 -8.82
N PHE A 6 6.02 7.53 -8.00
CA PHE A 6 4.87 6.80 -7.46
C PHE A 6 3.96 6.33 -8.58
N LEU A 7 3.59 7.24 -9.48
CA LEU A 7 2.72 6.92 -10.61
C LEU A 7 3.34 5.92 -11.59
N ALA A 8 4.67 5.92 -11.74
CA ALA A 8 5.38 4.94 -12.56
C ALA A 8 5.34 3.54 -11.93
N ARG A 9 5.66 3.43 -10.63
CA ARG A 9 5.57 2.17 -9.88
C ARG A 9 4.13 1.67 -9.77
N LEU A 10 3.17 2.55 -9.54
CA LEU A 10 1.76 2.19 -9.49
C LEU A 10 1.31 1.62 -10.82
N ARG A 11 1.69 2.23 -11.96
CA ARG A 11 1.40 1.69 -13.30
C ARG A 11 2.02 0.31 -13.54
N GLU A 12 3.23 0.09 -13.06
CA GLU A 12 3.92 -1.20 -13.17
C GLU A 12 3.18 -2.32 -12.40
N HIS A 13 2.63 -2.00 -11.23
CA HIS A 13 1.90 -2.96 -10.40
C HIS A 13 0.39 -3.03 -10.68
N GLN A 14 -0.20 -2.06 -11.39
CA GLN A 14 -1.63 -2.00 -11.72
C GLN A 14 -2.12 -3.28 -12.41
N GLY A 15 -1.31 -3.90 -13.26
CA GLY A 15 -1.67 -5.17 -13.92
C GLY A 15 -1.82 -6.35 -12.96
N ILE A 16 -1.03 -6.38 -11.88
CA ILE A 16 -1.11 -7.43 -10.85
C ILE A 16 -2.35 -7.21 -9.97
N VAL A 17 -2.59 -5.96 -9.58
CA VAL A 17 -3.78 -5.58 -8.80
C VAL A 17 -5.04 -5.93 -9.58
N TYR A 18 -5.09 -5.64 -10.89
CA TYR A 18 -6.25 -5.96 -11.73
C TYR A 18 -6.52 -7.46 -11.79
N LYS A 19 -5.47 -8.28 -11.93
CA LYS A 19 -5.59 -9.74 -11.90
C LYS A 19 -6.06 -10.26 -10.55
N LEU A 20 -5.55 -9.71 -9.46
CA LEU A 20 -5.96 -10.06 -8.09
C LEU A 20 -7.44 -9.76 -7.84
N VAL A 21 -7.87 -8.55 -8.20
CA VAL A 21 -9.26 -8.12 -8.09
C VAL A 21 -10.18 -9.04 -8.91
N HIS A 22 -9.76 -9.43 -10.12
CA HIS A 22 -10.52 -10.37 -10.96
C HIS A 22 -10.53 -11.81 -10.43
N LEU A 23 -9.51 -12.21 -9.66
CA LEU A 23 -9.39 -13.56 -9.10
C LEU A 23 -10.16 -13.72 -7.78
N TYR A 24 -10.25 -12.64 -6.99
CA TYR A 24 -10.81 -12.66 -5.65
C TYR A 24 -12.25 -12.11 -5.56
N ALA A 25 -12.70 -11.32 -6.53
CA ALA A 25 -14.05 -10.75 -6.56
C ALA A 25 -14.78 -11.08 -7.86
N ASP A 26 -15.97 -11.65 -7.73
CA ASP A 26 -16.85 -12.01 -8.85
C ASP A 26 -17.71 -10.79 -9.27
N THR A 27 -18.14 -10.00 -8.28
CA THR A 27 -19.00 -8.81 -8.37
C THR A 27 -18.23 -7.51 -8.60
N GLU A 28 -18.79 -6.62 -9.44
CA GLU A 28 -18.19 -5.31 -9.75
C GLU A 28 -18.05 -4.39 -8.53
N GLU A 29 -18.90 -4.57 -7.51
CA GLU A 29 -18.88 -3.75 -6.29
C GLU A 29 -17.68 -4.10 -5.39
N ASP A 30 -17.48 -5.39 -5.09
CA ASP A 30 -16.30 -5.90 -4.40
C ASP A 30 -15.00 -5.54 -5.13
N LYS A 31 -15.01 -5.60 -6.47
CA LYS A 31 -13.83 -5.22 -7.26
C LYS A 31 -13.44 -3.75 -7.05
N LYS A 32 -14.43 -2.86 -6.96
CA LYS A 32 -14.19 -1.44 -6.71
C LYS A 32 -13.66 -1.21 -5.29
N ASP A 33 -14.23 -1.92 -4.31
CA ASP A 33 -13.83 -1.80 -2.90
C ASP A 33 -12.39 -2.30 -2.69
N LEU A 34 -12.08 -3.51 -3.16
CA LEU A 34 -10.73 -4.08 -3.15
C LEU A 34 -9.71 -3.20 -3.86
N TYR A 35 -10.07 -2.65 -5.03
CA TYR A 35 -9.19 -1.77 -5.77
C TYR A 35 -8.89 -0.49 -4.99
N GLN A 36 -9.92 0.13 -4.41
CA GLN A 36 -9.79 1.33 -3.59
C GLN A 36 -8.91 1.07 -2.36
N GLU A 37 -9.14 -0.01 -1.61
CA GLU A 37 -8.33 -0.37 -0.44
C GLU A 37 -6.86 -0.58 -0.80
N ILE A 38 -6.56 -1.35 -1.84
CA ILE A 38 -5.19 -1.61 -2.30
C ILE A 38 -4.49 -0.30 -2.68
N LEU A 39 -5.19 0.60 -3.39
CA LEU A 39 -4.66 1.90 -3.78
C LEU A 39 -4.40 2.80 -2.57
N LEU A 40 -5.33 2.83 -1.61
CA LEU A 40 -5.22 3.64 -0.40
C LEU A 40 -4.08 3.15 0.49
N GLN A 41 -3.94 1.84 0.63
CA GLN A 41 -2.85 1.21 1.38
C GLN A 41 -1.50 1.41 0.69
N ALA A 42 -1.43 1.32 -0.64
CA ALA A 42 -0.23 1.63 -1.40
C ALA A 42 0.17 3.10 -1.25
N TRP A 43 -0.78 4.04 -1.36
CA TRP A 43 -0.53 5.47 -1.17
C TRP A 43 -0.07 5.78 0.27
N LYS A 44 -0.69 5.16 1.26
CA LYS A 44 -0.35 5.34 2.68
C LYS A 44 0.99 4.71 3.07
N SER A 45 1.33 3.56 2.48
CA SER A 45 2.64 2.90 2.71
C SER A 45 3.78 3.53 1.91
N TYR A 46 3.49 4.22 0.81
CA TYR A 46 4.50 4.86 -0.02
C TYR A 46 5.39 5.88 0.71
N PRO A 47 4.87 6.83 1.53
CA PRO A 47 5.71 7.71 2.34
C PRO A 47 6.37 7.00 3.53
N GLY A 48 5.87 5.81 3.91
CA GLY A 48 6.42 4.94 4.95
C GLY A 48 7.59 4.06 4.48
N PHE A 49 7.83 3.97 3.17
CA PHE A 49 9.01 3.32 2.59
C PHE A 49 10.26 4.20 2.72
N ARG A 50 10.47 4.82 3.88
CA ARG A 50 11.73 5.41 4.32
C ARG A 50 12.34 4.50 5.37
N GLY A 51 12.97 3.42 4.93
CA GLY A 51 14.13 2.77 5.56
C GLY A 51 14.23 2.67 7.09
N GLU A 52 13.14 2.59 7.85
CA GLU A 52 13.15 2.30 9.30
C GLU A 52 12.88 0.82 9.59
N SER A 53 13.35 -0.07 8.73
CA SER A 53 13.51 -1.48 9.06
C SER A 53 14.89 -1.75 9.67
N LEU A 54 15.34 -0.94 10.63
CA LEU A 54 16.33 -1.33 11.63
C LEU A 54 16.47 -0.25 12.74
N ASN A 55 15.71 -0.38 13.84
CA ASN A 55 16.31 -0.49 15.18
C ASN A 55 15.26 -0.57 16.30
N SER A 56 15.30 -1.71 17.01
CA SER A 56 15.08 -1.90 18.44
C SER A 56 13.83 -1.30 19.12
N VAL A 57 12.93 -2.20 19.52
CA VAL A 57 12.35 -2.18 20.88
C VAL A 57 13.54 -2.38 21.87
N PRO A 58 13.64 -1.76 23.09
CA PRO A 58 12.56 -1.33 23.98
C PRO A 58 12.68 0.11 24.52
N GLY A 59 11.55 0.73 24.82
CA GLY A 59 11.53 2.05 25.45
C GLY A 59 10.12 2.53 25.78
N SER A 60 9.35 1.71 26.49
CA SER A 60 8.16 2.20 27.20
C SER A 60 8.63 3.08 28.36
N THR A 61 8.89 4.37 28.10
CA THR A 61 9.00 5.36 29.17
C THR A 61 7.61 5.83 29.53
N VAL A 62 6.97 5.06 30.40
CA VAL A 62 6.02 5.58 31.38
C VAL A 62 6.66 5.40 32.75
N CYS A 63 6.40 6.36 33.65
CA CYS A 63 6.85 6.51 35.05
C CYS A 63 8.02 7.49 35.28
N ALA A 64 7.69 8.77 35.38
CA ALA A 64 7.94 9.60 36.57
C ALA A 64 6.91 10.74 36.61
#